data_AF-A0A8J3EF62-F1
#
_entry.id   AF-A0A8J3EF62-F1
#
_cell.length_a   1.000
_cell.length_b   1.000
_cell.length_c   1.000
_cell.angle_alpha   90.00
_cell.angle_beta   90.00
_cell.angle_gamma   90.00
#
_symmetry.space_group_name_H-M   'P 1'
#
loop_
_entity.id
_entity.type
_entity.pdbx_description
1 polymer ?
#
loop_
_entity_poly.entity_id
_entity_poly.type
_entity_poly.pdbx_seq_one_letter_code
_entity_poly.pdbx_strand_id
1 'polypeptide(L)'
;MRGPRCTACFHSRVAEIDAALASGAPLIATAAKFGLSKSALARHRTRCLAPKLAAAAKMVAPASAIRAEVQRAKAIASGQAEAAPADVLTLQGLVGRLGRLLDRLEGASASAADDGLHASLAAVSGPLIKAVETAARLQGIGAQVDKPAAPTFSITFDLSGVEERQPARPVPVAQRPVGSVADAIPEDAQGIEAGESASDAGQADAGPLPVPGFDFAIRA
;
A
#
# COMPACT_ATOMS: atom_id res chain seq x y z
N MET A 1 -19.96 22.03 37.62
CA MET A 1 -18.95 22.61 38.54
C MET A 1 -17.56 22.29 38.02
N ARG A 2 -16.75 23.29 37.64
CA ARG A 2 -15.34 23.07 37.27
C ARG A 2 -14.57 22.74 38.54
N GLY A 3 -13.99 21.54 38.63
CA GLY A 3 -13.14 21.16 39.76
C GLY A 3 -11.93 22.09 39.91
N PRO A 4 -11.25 22.06 41.08
CA PRO A 4 -10.07 22.89 41.31
C PRO A 4 -9.03 22.68 40.21
N ARG A 5 -8.48 23.79 39.71
CA ARG A 5 -7.46 23.79 38.66
C ARG A 5 -6.19 23.10 39.17
N CYS A 6 -5.70 22.10 38.46
CA CYS A 6 -4.45 21.40 38.79
C CYS A 6 -3.27 22.31 38.47
N THR A 7 -2.45 22.67 39.47
CA THR A 7 -1.31 23.58 39.29
C THR A 7 -0.25 23.05 38.32
N ALA A 8 -0.05 21.73 38.26
CA ALA A 8 0.88 21.11 37.31
C ALA A 8 0.45 21.28 35.85
N CYS A 9 -0.87 21.34 35.57
CA CYS A 9 -1.37 21.58 34.21
C CYS A 9 -1.07 22.99 33.68
N PHE A 10 -0.88 23.96 34.57
CA PHE A 10 -0.58 25.36 34.22
C PHE A 10 0.93 25.67 34.28
N HIS A 11 1.76 24.67 34.54
CA HIS A 11 3.20 24.84 34.55
C HIS A 11 3.72 25.05 33.11
N SER A 12 4.61 26.00 32.89
CA SER A 12 5.18 26.30 31.56
C SER A 12 5.85 25.08 30.92
N ARG A 13 6.40 24.18 31.74
CA ARG A 13 7.07 22.94 31.34
C ARG A 13 6.19 21.69 31.54
N VAL A 14 4.87 21.79 31.34
CA VAL A 14 3.93 20.67 31.53
C VAL A 14 4.30 19.44 30.70
N ALA A 15 4.78 19.63 29.47
CA ALA A 15 5.17 18.51 28.59
C ALA A 15 6.33 17.68 29.17
N GLU A 16 7.33 18.34 29.78
CA GLU A 16 8.46 17.64 30.41
C GLU A 16 8.05 16.92 31.70
N ILE A 17 7.11 17.50 32.45
CA ILE A 17 6.53 16.86 33.64
C ILE A 17 5.74 15.62 33.24
N ASP A 18 4.89 15.73 32.22
CA ASP A 18 4.10 14.61 31.70
C ASP A 18 5.00 13.49 31.17
N ALA A 19 6.05 13.82 30.43
CA ALA A 19 7.04 12.86 29.92
C ALA A 19 7.77 12.14 31.07
N ALA A 20 8.25 12.88 32.09
CA ALA A 20 8.92 12.28 33.25
C ALA A 20 7.99 11.37 34.06
N LEU A 21 6.71 11.75 34.20
CA LEU A 21 5.74 10.92 34.91
C LEU A 21 5.32 9.69 34.10
N ALA A 22 5.23 9.81 32.77
CA ALA A 22 4.93 8.69 31.88
C ALA A 22 6.06 7.66 31.84
N SER A 23 7.32 8.09 31.95
CA SER A 23 8.48 7.18 32.05
C SER A 23 8.66 6.53 33.43
N GLY A 24 7.83 6.89 34.42
CA GLY A 24 7.88 6.32 35.76
C GLY A 24 8.86 6.99 36.71
N ALA A 25 9.33 8.21 36.44
CA ALA A 25 10.25 8.92 37.31
C ALA A 25 9.68 9.13 38.74
N PRO A 26 10.53 9.12 39.78
CA PRO A 26 10.08 9.25 41.17
C PRO A 26 9.49 10.63 41.46
N LEU A 27 8.29 10.66 42.04
CA LEU A 27 7.52 11.89 42.27
C LEU A 27 8.27 12.97 43.06
N ILE A 28 9.13 12.57 44.01
CA ILE A 28 9.85 13.51 44.89
C ILE A 28 10.94 14.24 44.11
N ALA A 29 11.76 13.52 43.33
CA ALA A 29 12.81 14.14 42.53
C ALA A 29 12.22 15.04 41.43
N THR A 30 11.15 14.57 40.77
CA THR A 30 10.43 15.36 39.77
C THR A 30 9.79 16.61 40.39
N ALA A 31 9.19 16.50 41.58
CA ALA A 31 8.63 17.64 42.32
C ALA A 31 9.69 18.71 42.62
N ALA A 32 10.86 18.30 43.14
CA ALA A 32 11.97 19.21 43.43
C ALA A 32 12.50 19.88 42.15
N LYS A 33 12.67 19.12 41.06
CA LYS A 33 13.17 19.62 39.77
C LYS A 33 12.32 20.73 39.18
N PHE A 34 11.00 20.65 39.35
CA PHE A 34 10.04 21.59 38.74
C PHE A 34 9.42 22.56 39.75
N GLY A 35 9.88 22.60 41.00
CA GLY A 35 9.34 23.51 42.02
C GLY A 35 7.85 23.24 42.35
N LEU A 36 7.40 21.99 42.26
CA LEU A 36 6.03 21.57 42.54
C LEU A 36 5.98 20.74 43.83
N SER A 37 4.81 20.70 44.49
CA SER A 37 4.64 19.79 45.63
C SER A 37 4.42 18.35 45.17
N LYS A 38 4.92 17.38 45.96
CA LYS A 38 4.71 15.94 45.72
C LYS A 38 3.22 15.61 45.55
N SER A 39 2.36 16.20 46.37
CA SER A 39 0.91 15.97 46.33
C SER A 39 0.24 16.57 45.09
N ALA A 40 0.76 17.68 44.54
CA ALA A 40 0.31 18.22 43.27
C ALA A 40 0.63 17.26 42.11
N LEU A 41 1.86 16.75 42.03
CA LEU A 41 2.24 15.76 41.00
C LEU A 41 1.48 14.44 41.14
N ALA A 42 1.25 13.96 42.36
CA ALA A 42 0.46 12.74 42.59
C ALA A 42 -0.99 12.90 42.07
N ARG A 43 -1.64 14.04 42.34
CA ARG A 43 -2.98 14.35 41.83
C ARG A 43 -2.99 14.55 40.31
N HIS A 44 -1.97 15.21 39.77
CA HIS A 44 -1.82 15.40 38.33
C HIS A 44 -1.69 14.05 37.59
N ARG A 45 -0.82 13.16 38.08
CA ARG A 45 -0.62 11.83 37.52
C ARG A 45 -1.92 11.03 37.46
N THR A 46 -2.68 11.03 38.56
CA THR A 46 -3.89 10.20 38.70
C THR A 46 -5.11 10.80 38.01
N ARG A 47 -5.33 12.12 38.10
CA ARG A 47 -6.56 12.77 37.62
C ARG A 47 -6.45 13.38 36.22
N CYS A 48 -5.25 13.78 35.80
CA CYS A 48 -5.05 14.51 34.55
C CYS A 48 -4.28 13.68 33.52
N LEU A 49 -3.15 13.11 33.92
CA LEU A 49 -2.29 12.36 33.01
C LEU A 49 -2.85 10.96 32.70
N ALA A 50 -3.31 10.21 33.71
CA ALA A 50 -3.80 8.84 33.49
C ALA A 50 -4.97 8.77 32.47
N PRO A 51 -6.00 9.64 32.51
CA PRO A 51 -7.04 9.65 31.47
C PRO A 51 -6.50 9.99 30.08
N LYS A 52 -5.55 10.92 29.98
CA LYS A 52 -4.91 11.27 28.70
C LYS A 52 -4.11 10.10 28.13
N LEU A 53 -3.32 9.42 28.96
CA LEU A 53 -2.57 8.23 28.55
C LEU A 53 -3.51 7.08 28.17
N ALA A 54 -4.61 6.89 28.89
CA ALA A 54 -5.62 5.90 28.53
C ALA A 54 -6.29 6.22 27.17
N ALA A 55 -6.62 7.48 26.91
CA ALA A 55 -7.17 7.91 25.63
C ALA A 55 -6.15 7.72 24.48
N ALA A 56 -4.90 8.12 24.69
CA ALA A 56 -3.82 7.92 23.73
C ALA A 56 -3.58 6.42 23.47
N ALA A 57 -3.58 5.59 24.51
CA ALA A 57 -3.43 4.14 24.38
C ALA A 57 -4.57 3.53 23.54
N LYS A 58 -5.80 4.01 23.68
CA LYS A 58 -6.93 3.56 22.84
C LYS A 58 -6.73 3.90 21.35
N MET A 59 -6.14 5.06 21.06
CA MET A 59 -5.84 5.46 19.68
C MET A 59 -4.66 4.67 19.09
N VAL A 60 -3.67 4.30 19.91
CA VAL A 60 -2.48 3.55 19.47
C VAL A 60 -2.71 2.03 19.45
N ALA A 61 -3.62 1.50 20.26
CA ALA A 61 -3.97 0.08 20.29
C ALA A 61 -4.20 -0.55 18.89
N PRO A 62 -5.03 0.02 17.99
CA PRO A 62 -5.21 -0.56 16.67
C PRO A 62 -3.90 -0.60 15.86
N ALA A 63 -3.04 0.42 16.00
CA ALA A 63 -1.75 0.44 15.32
C ALA A 63 -0.78 -0.64 15.86
N SER A 64 -0.83 -0.95 17.17
CA SER A 64 -0.01 -2.03 17.74
C SER A 64 -0.44 -3.43 17.28
N ALA A 65 -1.75 -3.68 17.16
CA ALA A 65 -2.27 -4.95 16.63
C ALA A 65 -1.86 -5.15 15.17
N ILE A 66 -1.99 -4.10 14.35
CA ILE A 66 -1.54 -4.13 12.94
C ILE A 66 -0.03 -4.37 12.87
N ARG A 67 0.79 -3.70 13.71
CA ARG A 67 2.24 -3.92 13.74
C ARG A 67 2.61 -5.34 14.13
N ALA A 68 1.94 -5.93 15.13
CA ALA A 68 2.18 -7.30 15.54
C ALA A 68 1.85 -8.28 14.40
N GLU A 69 0.73 -8.06 13.69
CA GLU A 69 0.36 -8.86 12.52
C GLU A 69 1.40 -8.73 11.39
N VAL A 70 1.85 -7.51 11.09
CA VAL A 70 2.88 -7.27 10.06
C VAL A 70 4.22 -7.90 10.45
N GLN A 71 4.63 -7.79 11.71
CA GLN A 71 5.86 -8.42 12.19
C GLN A 71 5.78 -9.94 12.10
N ARG A 72 4.62 -10.52 12.45
CA ARG A 72 4.38 -11.96 12.31
C ARG A 72 4.42 -12.40 10.85
N ALA A 73 3.74 -11.68 9.95
CA ALA A 73 3.79 -11.96 8.51
C ALA A 73 5.22 -11.88 7.96
N LYS A 74 6.01 -10.91 8.43
CA LYS A 74 7.43 -10.79 8.08
C LYS A 74 8.25 -11.97 8.59
N ALA A 75 8.02 -12.41 9.84
CA ALA A 75 8.70 -13.56 10.41
C ALA A 75 8.41 -14.84 9.60
N ILE A 76 7.14 -15.07 9.23
CA ILE A 76 6.73 -16.19 8.37
C ILE A 76 7.42 -16.11 6.99
N ALA A 77 7.38 -14.95 6.33
CA ALA A 77 8.00 -14.76 5.02
C ALA A 77 9.52 -14.96 5.04
N SER A 78 10.17 -14.66 6.16
CA SER A 78 11.61 -14.89 6.36
C SER A 78 11.97 -16.30 6.84
N GLY A 79 11.00 -17.18 7.07
CA GLY A 79 11.22 -18.52 7.63
C GLY A 79 11.58 -18.54 9.12
N GLN A 80 11.43 -17.42 9.84
CA GLN A 80 11.70 -17.30 11.28
C GLN A 80 10.54 -17.80 12.15
N ALA A 81 9.35 -17.99 11.56
CA ALA A 81 8.17 -18.52 12.23
C ALA A 81 7.41 -19.48 11.31
N GLU A 82 6.86 -20.56 11.88
CA GLU A 82 5.96 -21.44 11.13
C GLU A 82 4.59 -20.77 10.94
N ALA A 83 4.03 -20.91 9.74
CA ALA A 83 2.70 -20.42 9.43
C ALA A 83 1.65 -21.27 10.15
N ALA A 84 0.83 -20.65 11.00
CA ALA A 84 -0.34 -21.34 11.54
C ALA A 84 -1.38 -21.55 10.43
N PRO A 85 -2.31 -22.51 10.55
CA PRO A 85 -3.40 -22.68 9.58
C PRO A 85 -4.23 -21.41 9.38
N ALA A 86 -4.32 -20.56 10.40
CA ALA A 86 -4.98 -19.26 10.33
C ALA A 86 -4.17 -18.19 9.56
N ASP A 87 -2.85 -18.39 9.38
CA ASP A 87 -1.97 -17.50 8.59
C ASP A 87 -1.95 -17.86 7.11
N VAL A 88 -2.44 -19.05 6.76
CA VAL A 88 -2.65 -19.42 5.36
C VAL A 88 -3.80 -18.56 4.85
N LEU A 89 -3.44 -17.41 4.28
CA LEU A 89 -4.36 -16.55 3.54
C LEU A 89 -4.93 -17.37 2.39
N THR A 90 -6.15 -17.86 2.58
CA THR A 90 -6.93 -18.38 1.47
C THR A 90 -7.11 -17.25 0.46
N LEU A 91 -7.15 -17.57 -0.84
CA LEU A 91 -7.46 -16.60 -1.90
C LEU A 91 -8.70 -15.76 -1.54
N GLN A 92 -9.73 -16.41 -0.97
CA GLN A 92 -10.95 -15.76 -0.51
C GLN A 92 -10.70 -14.76 0.64
N GLY A 93 -9.84 -15.11 1.61
CA GLY A 93 -9.46 -14.21 2.70
C GLY A 93 -8.71 -12.97 2.21
N LEU A 94 -7.83 -13.15 1.21
CA LEU A 94 -7.07 -12.05 0.60
C LEU A 94 -8.00 -11.11 -0.20
N VAL A 95 -8.88 -11.66 -1.04
CA VAL A 95 -9.90 -10.90 -1.77
C VAL A 95 -10.82 -10.13 -0.81
N GLY A 96 -11.30 -10.78 0.26
CA GLY A 96 -12.14 -10.12 1.26
C GLY A 96 -11.40 -9.00 2.02
N ARG A 97 -10.10 -9.13 2.24
CA ARG A 97 -9.29 -8.07 2.86
C ARG A 97 -9.06 -6.91 1.90
N LEU A 98 -8.83 -7.19 0.62
CA LEU A 98 -8.66 -6.19 -0.41
C LEU A 98 -9.95 -5.39 -0.64
N GLY A 99 -11.11 -6.05 -0.69
CA GLY A 99 -12.42 -5.38 -0.76
C GLY A 99 -12.62 -4.36 0.37
N ARG A 100 -12.40 -4.78 1.63
CA ARG A 100 -12.50 -3.86 2.78
C ARG A 100 -11.51 -2.69 2.74
N LEU A 101 -10.35 -2.89 2.11
CA LEU A 101 -9.37 -1.80 1.94
C LEU A 101 -9.85 -0.82 0.87
N LEU A 102 -10.40 -1.30 -0.24
CA LEU A 102 -11.01 -0.46 -1.27
C LEU A 102 -12.17 0.36 -0.69
N ASP A 103 -13.10 -0.27 0.06
CA ASP A 103 -14.22 0.43 0.69
C ASP A 103 -13.76 1.58 1.61
N ARG A 104 -12.70 1.34 2.40
CA ARG A 104 -12.13 2.36 3.29
C ARG A 104 -11.44 3.49 2.54
N LEU A 105 -10.73 3.16 1.46
CA LEU A 105 -10.07 4.15 0.61
C LEU A 105 -11.09 5.00 -0.13
N GLU A 106 -12.19 4.41 -0.58
CA GLU A 106 -13.32 5.09 -1.21
C GLU A 106 -14.06 6.00 -0.21
N GLY A 107 -14.28 5.54 1.03
CA GLY A 107 -14.81 6.40 2.09
C GLY A 107 -13.88 7.58 2.42
N ALA A 108 -12.57 7.33 2.51
CA ALA A 108 -11.57 8.37 2.78
C ALA A 108 -11.44 9.36 1.61
N SER A 109 -11.56 8.90 0.37
CA SER A 109 -11.50 9.74 -0.82
C SER A 109 -12.73 10.65 -0.91
N ALA A 110 -13.92 10.14 -0.58
CA ALA A 110 -15.14 10.94 -0.50
C ALA A 110 -15.03 12.04 0.56
N SER A 111 -14.59 11.71 1.79
CA SER A 111 -14.38 12.72 2.84
C SER A 111 -13.31 13.75 2.46
N ALA A 112 -12.21 13.31 1.82
CA ALA A 112 -11.17 14.22 1.36
C ALA A 112 -11.65 15.17 0.25
N ALA A 113 -12.60 14.72 -0.60
CA ALA A 113 -13.22 15.57 -1.61
C ALA A 113 -14.10 16.64 -0.95
N ASP A 114 -14.90 16.26 0.05
CA ASP A 114 -15.75 17.19 0.82
C ASP A 114 -14.90 18.25 1.55
N ASP A 115 -13.73 17.86 2.06
CA ASP A 115 -12.79 18.74 2.76
C ASP A 115 -11.86 19.56 1.82
N GLY A 116 -11.94 19.37 0.49
CA GLY A 116 -11.09 20.05 -0.49
C GLY A 116 -9.62 19.62 -0.48
N LEU A 117 -9.31 18.44 0.06
CA LEU A 117 -7.96 17.91 0.23
C LEU A 117 -7.44 17.16 -1.02
N HIS A 118 -7.47 17.81 -2.19
CA HIS A 118 -7.13 17.19 -3.48
C HIS A 118 -5.73 16.54 -3.54
N ALA A 119 -4.76 17.08 -2.80
CA ALA A 119 -3.42 16.50 -2.72
C ALA A 119 -3.41 15.11 -2.05
N SER A 120 -4.30 14.88 -1.08
CA SER A 120 -4.41 13.56 -0.43
C SER A 120 -5.05 12.52 -1.35
N LEU A 121 -6.03 12.92 -2.17
CA LEU A 121 -6.64 12.08 -3.20
C LEU A 121 -5.60 11.61 -4.23
N ALA A 122 -4.75 12.52 -4.70
CA ALA A 122 -3.69 12.20 -5.66
C ALA A 122 -2.66 11.20 -5.09
N ALA A 123 -2.35 11.27 -3.80
CA ALA A 123 -1.43 10.33 -3.16
C ALA A 123 -2.00 8.90 -3.04
N VAL A 124 -3.33 8.76 -3.03
CA VAL A 124 -4.04 7.48 -2.83
C VAL A 124 -4.38 6.78 -4.15
N SER A 125 -4.48 7.50 -5.26
CA SER A 125 -4.88 6.94 -6.56
C SER A 125 -3.92 5.87 -7.10
N GLY A 126 -2.61 6.09 -7.01
CA GLY A 126 -1.60 5.13 -7.45
C GLY A 126 -1.66 3.78 -6.71
N PRO A 127 -1.69 3.78 -5.36
CA PRO A 127 -1.91 2.57 -4.58
C PRO A 127 -3.22 1.84 -4.92
N LEU A 128 -4.31 2.57 -5.15
CA LEU A 128 -5.60 1.99 -5.54
C LEU A 128 -5.53 1.23 -6.87
N ILE A 129 -4.95 1.84 -7.91
CA ILE A 129 -4.80 1.22 -9.23
C ILE A 129 -4.01 -0.08 -9.11
N LYS A 130 -2.87 -0.07 -8.39
CA LYS A 130 -2.07 -1.28 -8.19
C LYS A 130 -2.81 -2.37 -7.41
N ALA A 131 -3.63 -1.99 -6.43
CA ALA A 131 -4.45 -2.95 -5.68
C ALA A 131 -5.50 -3.61 -6.58
N VAL A 132 -6.16 -2.83 -7.43
CA VAL A 132 -7.13 -3.35 -8.41
C VAL A 132 -6.45 -4.26 -9.43
N GLU A 133 -5.29 -3.86 -9.96
CA GLU A 133 -4.51 -4.70 -10.90
C GLU A 133 -4.08 -6.03 -10.27
N THR A 134 -3.61 -6.01 -9.02
CA THR A 134 -3.24 -7.24 -8.32
C THR A 134 -4.44 -8.13 -8.05
N ALA A 135 -5.60 -7.55 -7.69
CA ALA A 135 -6.83 -8.29 -7.54
C ALA A 135 -7.30 -8.93 -8.86
N ALA A 136 -7.25 -8.19 -9.97
CA ALA A 136 -7.59 -8.69 -11.30
C ALA A 136 -6.69 -9.88 -11.68
N ARG A 137 -5.37 -9.75 -11.49
CA ARG A 137 -4.41 -10.84 -11.74
C ARG A 137 -4.69 -12.07 -10.89
N LEU A 138 -5.05 -11.90 -9.61
CA LEU A 138 -5.40 -13.02 -8.72
C LEU A 138 -6.70 -13.74 -9.15
N GLN A 139 -7.61 -13.04 -9.81
CA GLN A 139 -8.83 -13.62 -10.39
C GLN A 139 -8.60 -14.23 -11.78
N GLY A 140 -7.37 -14.19 -12.30
CA GLY A 140 -7.05 -14.63 -13.66
C GLY A 140 -7.46 -13.62 -14.75
N ILE A 141 -7.96 -12.45 -14.38
CA ILE A 141 -8.30 -11.37 -15.31
C ILE A 141 -7.01 -10.64 -15.67
N GLY A 142 -6.56 -10.79 -16.92
CA GLY A 142 -5.28 -10.23 -17.36
C GLY A 142 -4.06 -11.02 -16.87
N ALA A 143 -4.25 -12.28 -16.44
CA ALA A 143 -3.15 -13.24 -16.45
C ALA A 143 -2.71 -13.35 -17.91
N GLN A 144 -1.60 -12.68 -18.23
CA GLN A 144 -0.92 -12.88 -19.49
C GLN A 144 -0.62 -14.37 -19.51
N VAL A 145 -1.38 -15.12 -20.32
CA VAL A 145 -1.09 -16.52 -20.57
C VAL A 145 0.36 -16.47 -21.01
N ASP A 146 1.27 -16.95 -20.16
CA ASP A 146 2.68 -17.04 -20.48
C ASP A 146 2.69 -17.66 -21.85
N LYS A 147 3.06 -16.86 -22.85
CA LYS A 147 3.07 -17.29 -24.25
C LYS A 147 3.86 -18.59 -24.19
N PRO A 148 3.22 -19.75 -24.42
CA PRO A 148 3.79 -21.04 -24.04
C PRO A 148 5.19 -21.03 -24.62
N ALA A 149 6.19 -21.12 -23.73
CA ALA A 149 7.58 -20.95 -24.11
C ALA A 149 7.78 -21.78 -25.36
N ALA A 150 8.03 -21.10 -26.49
CA ALA A 150 8.18 -21.80 -27.77
C ALA A 150 9.17 -22.92 -27.49
N PRO A 151 8.84 -24.19 -27.80
CA PRO A 151 9.60 -25.32 -27.30
C PRO A 151 11.06 -25.11 -27.68
N THR A 152 11.90 -24.81 -26.69
CA THR A 152 13.32 -24.63 -26.91
C THR A 152 13.89 -26.03 -27.11
N PHE A 153 13.82 -26.55 -28.32
CA PHE A 153 14.56 -27.76 -28.67
C PHE A 153 16.04 -27.37 -28.79
N SER A 154 16.85 -27.88 -27.86
CA SER A 154 18.30 -27.87 -28.03
C SER A 154 18.72 -29.09 -28.85
N ILE A 155 19.19 -28.87 -30.07
CA ILE A 155 19.84 -29.92 -30.86
C ILE A 155 21.30 -29.96 -30.43
N THR A 156 21.66 -30.96 -29.63
CA THR A 156 23.05 -31.20 -29.24
C THR A 156 23.69 -32.12 -30.29
N PHE A 157 24.57 -31.58 -31.12
CA PHE A 157 25.36 -32.39 -32.04
C PHE A 157 26.54 -33.00 -31.27
N ASP A 158 26.52 -34.31 -31.08
CA ASP A 158 27.67 -35.02 -30.56
C ASP A 158 28.67 -35.28 -31.70
N LEU A 159 29.76 -34.52 -31.72
CA LEU A 159 30.80 -34.59 -32.75
C LEU A 159 31.93 -35.57 -32.37
N SER A 160 31.80 -36.32 -31.28
CA SER A 160 32.85 -37.22 -30.79
C SER A 160 33.10 -38.47 -31.67
N GLY A 161 32.29 -38.67 -32.72
CA GLY A 161 32.39 -39.80 -33.65
C GLY A 161 32.69 -39.45 -35.11
N VAL A 162 33.18 -38.24 -35.42
CA VAL A 162 33.56 -37.91 -36.80
C VAL A 162 34.90 -38.57 -37.14
N GLU A 163 34.83 -39.86 -37.47
CA GLU A 163 35.88 -40.57 -38.19
C GLU A 163 36.14 -39.86 -39.53
N GLU A 164 37.42 -39.71 -39.85
CA GLU A 164 37.96 -38.88 -40.93
C GLU A 164 37.25 -39.12 -42.27
N ARG A 165 36.35 -38.19 -42.63
CA ARG A 165 35.51 -38.30 -43.82
C ARG A 165 36.35 -38.02 -45.06
N GLN A 166 36.45 -39.06 -45.89
CA GLN A 166 36.97 -39.10 -47.25
C GLN A 166 36.81 -37.77 -48.03
N PRO A 167 37.85 -37.28 -48.74
CA PRO A 167 37.83 -35.97 -49.37
C PRO A 167 36.69 -35.86 -50.39
N ALA A 168 35.80 -34.89 -50.14
CA ALA A 168 34.62 -34.63 -50.94
C ALA A 168 35.01 -34.24 -52.37
N ARG A 169 34.34 -34.85 -53.35
CA ARG A 169 34.33 -34.36 -54.74
C ARG A 169 33.66 -32.99 -54.79
N PRO A 170 34.22 -32.02 -55.53
CA PRO A 170 33.65 -30.68 -55.64
C PRO A 170 32.29 -30.75 -56.35
N VAL A 171 31.23 -30.38 -55.63
CA VAL A 171 29.91 -30.13 -56.21
C VAL A 171 29.90 -28.67 -56.69
N PRO A 172 29.59 -28.39 -57.98
CA PRO A 172 29.49 -27.03 -58.47
C PRO A 172 28.28 -26.34 -57.83
N VAL A 173 28.55 -25.37 -56.95
CA VAL A 173 27.53 -24.52 -56.34
C VAL A 173 27.17 -23.43 -57.35
N ALA A 174 25.97 -23.53 -57.92
CA ALA A 174 25.37 -22.43 -58.66
C ALA A 174 25.04 -21.29 -57.68
N GLN A 175 25.77 -20.18 -57.81
CA GLN A 175 25.56 -18.98 -57.00
C GLN A 175 24.16 -18.41 -57.31
N ARG A 176 23.28 -18.41 -56.31
CA ARG A 176 22.03 -17.66 -56.34
C ARG A 176 22.32 -16.20 -55.96
N PRO A 177 21.81 -15.22 -56.71
CA PRO A 177 22.00 -13.81 -56.39
C PRO A 177 21.29 -13.46 -55.07
N VAL A 178 22.06 -12.87 -54.15
CA VAL A 178 21.58 -12.36 -52.87
C VAL A 178 20.89 -11.03 -53.14
N GLY A 179 19.57 -10.98 -53.00
CA GLY A 179 18.81 -9.73 -52.99
C GLY A 179 19.13 -8.94 -51.72
N SER A 180 19.57 -7.70 -51.89
CA SER A 180 19.87 -6.75 -50.83
C SER A 180 18.59 -6.37 -50.07
N VAL A 181 18.53 -6.67 -48.77
CA VAL A 181 17.55 -6.10 -47.86
C VAL A 181 18.04 -4.70 -47.52
N ALA A 182 17.52 -3.71 -48.23
CA ALA A 182 17.75 -2.31 -47.94
C ALA A 182 17.02 -1.92 -46.65
N ASP A 183 17.67 -1.02 -45.92
CA ASP A 183 17.32 -0.40 -44.65
C ASP A 183 15.86 0.08 -44.60
N ALA A 184 15.14 -0.35 -43.55
CA ALA A 184 13.92 0.32 -43.10
C ALA A 184 14.27 1.07 -41.81
N ILE A 185 14.60 2.35 -41.96
CA ILE A 185 14.69 3.34 -40.88
C ILE A 185 13.26 3.82 -40.59
N PRO A 186 12.73 3.71 -39.37
CA PRO A 186 11.54 4.45 -38.97
C PRO A 186 11.95 5.86 -38.52
N GLU A 187 11.81 6.84 -39.42
CA GLU A 187 11.71 8.26 -39.07
C GLU A 187 10.23 8.63 -38.81
N ASP A 188 10.04 9.50 -37.83
CA ASP A 188 8.90 10.40 -37.60
C ASP A 188 7.56 9.89 -37.04
N ALA A 189 7.30 10.29 -35.79
CA ALA A 189 6.08 10.99 -35.35
C ALA A 189 6.33 11.57 -33.93
N GLN A 190 6.81 12.82 -33.82
CA GLN A 190 5.98 14.02 -33.57
C GLN A 190 5.04 13.83 -32.36
N GLY A 191 5.34 14.39 -31.19
CA GLY A 191 5.15 15.83 -30.93
C GLY A 191 3.79 16.02 -30.24
N ILE A 192 3.72 15.78 -28.94
CA ILE A 192 2.53 16.12 -28.14
C ILE A 192 2.83 17.43 -27.42
N GLU A 193 2.27 18.49 -28.00
CA GLU A 193 2.29 19.84 -27.45
C GLU A 193 1.51 19.91 -26.13
N ALA A 194 2.05 20.72 -25.22
CA ALA A 194 1.41 21.10 -23.98
C ALA A 194 0.15 21.93 -24.27
N GLY A 195 -1.01 21.35 -23.95
CA GLY A 195 -2.30 22.03 -24.00
C GLY A 195 -2.54 22.87 -22.76
N GLU A 196 -2.55 24.17 -22.99
CA GLU A 196 -2.88 25.29 -22.11
C GLU A 196 -4.30 25.22 -21.51
N SER A 197 -4.41 25.62 -20.25
CA SER A 197 -5.55 26.32 -19.61
C SER A 197 -6.99 26.06 -20.08
N ALA A 198 -7.75 25.34 -19.26
CA ALA A 198 -9.19 25.56 -19.09
C ALA A 198 -9.48 25.82 -17.62
N SER A 199 -9.43 27.10 -17.26
CA SER A 199 -10.16 27.62 -16.10
C SER A 199 -11.53 28.05 -16.62
N ASP A 200 -12.55 27.91 -15.77
CA ASP A 200 -13.96 28.29 -16.00
C ASP A 200 -14.88 27.16 -16.48
N ALA A 201 -15.29 26.31 -15.53
CA ALA A 201 -16.51 25.53 -15.64
C ALA A 201 -17.40 25.87 -14.44
N GLY A 202 -18.49 26.56 -14.73
CA GLY A 202 -19.46 27.06 -13.78
C GLY A 202 -20.08 25.98 -12.91
N GLN A 203 -20.40 26.39 -11.70
CA GLN A 203 -21.19 25.68 -10.70
C GLN A 203 -22.57 25.31 -11.29
N ALA A 204 -22.72 24.08 -11.77
CA ALA A 204 -24.02 23.52 -12.11
C ALA A 204 -24.66 22.96 -10.83
N ASP A 205 -25.77 23.58 -10.43
CA ASP A 205 -26.67 23.18 -9.35
C ASP A 205 -27.30 21.81 -9.70
N ALA A 206 -26.67 20.73 -9.25
CA ALA A 206 -27.13 19.36 -9.48
C ALA A 206 -28.20 19.01 -8.43
N GLY A 207 -29.47 19.24 -8.80
CA GLY A 207 -30.60 18.66 -8.08
C GLY A 207 -30.52 17.12 -8.05
N PRO A 208 -31.09 16.48 -7.01
CA PRO A 208 -30.98 15.04 -6.80
C PRO A 208 -31.61 14.26 -7.97
N LEU A 209 -30.79 13.44 -8.63
CA LEU A 209 -31.26 12.51 -9.65
C LEU A 209 -32.10 11.39 -9.01
N PRO A 210 -33.22 10.98 -9.62
CA PRO A 210 -34.04 9.88 -9.13
C PRO A 210 -33.27 8.55 -9.26
N VAL A 211 -33.09 7.86 -8.13
CA VAL A 211 -32.55 6.50 -8.07
C VAL A 211 -33.59 5.52 -8.65
N PRO A 212 -33.26 4.72 -9.67
CA PRO A 212 -34.14 3.65 -10.13
C PRO A 212 -34.23 2.55 -9.07
N GLY A 213 -35.45 2.25 -8.63
CA GLY A 213 -35.73 1.15 -7.72
C GLY A 213 -35.43 -0.19 -8.38
N PHE A 214 -34.48 -0.94 -7.84
CA PHE A 214 -34.27 -2.34 -8.19
C PHE A 214 -35.11 -3.22 -7.27
N ASP A 215 -36.25 -3.68 -7.76
CA ASP A 215 -37.05 -4.72 -7.10
C ASP A 215 -36.41 -6.09 -7.33
N PHE A 216 -35.84 -6.68 -6.27
CA PHE A 216 -35.44 -8.08 -6.25
C PHE A 216 -36.63 -8.95 -5.85
N ALA A 217 -37.27 -9.57 -6.84
CA ALA A 217 -38.23 -10.64 -6.60
C ALA A 217 -37.49 -11.94 -6.26
N ILE A 218 -37.51 -12.31 -4.98
CA ILE A 218 -37.10 -13.65 -4.53
C ILE A 218 -38.28 -14.60 -4.80
N ARG A 219 -38.13 -15.49 -5.77
CA ARG A 219 -39.03 -16.63 -5.96
C ARG A 219 -38.69 -17.70 -4.92
N ALA A 220 -39.68 -18.02 -4.08
CA ALA A 220 -39.65 -19.14 -3.15
C ALA A 220 -39.77 -20.49 -3.88
#